data_AF-A0A1V4E8W5-F1
#
_entry.id   AF-A0A1V4E8W5-F1
#
_cell.length_a   1.000
_cell.length_b   1.000
_cell.length_c   1.000
_cell.angle_alpha   90.00
_cell.angle_beta   90.00
_cell.angle_gamma   90.00
#
_symmetry.space_group_name_H-M   'P 1'
#
loop_
_entity.id
_entity.type
_entity.pdbx_description
1 polymer ?
#
loop_
_entity_poly.entity_id
_entity_poly.type
_entity_poly.pdbx_seq_one_letter_code
_entity_poly.pdbx_strand_id
1 'polypeptide(L)'
;MGIWDVKPDDERLRWALEPLMGIGPLRFGMDPAEVADVLGEVAADHSTSIPWGDTVTRQERFTGVGLTVYYADEVRLAGATVDARFGPQVLSDGTALVGRVPSEMEQWLIDRAEVREPYTELFFMPGADPGSQSLGLVMCGQRAGDVVLTRPVFLSPEWIDDAYHRLPASEWATF
;
A
#
# COMPACT_ATOMS: atom_id res chain seq x y z
N MET A 1 22.79 -4.77 -4.09
CA MET A 1 21.77 -3.77 -4.42
C MET A 1 22.15 -2.48 -3.71
N GLY A 2 22.52 -1.45 -4.46
CA GLY A 2 22.75 -0.11 -3.93
C GLY A 2 21.47 0.46 -3.32
N ILE A 3 21.62 1.53 -2.54
CA ILE A 3 20.51 2.13 -1.77
C ILE A 3 19.36 2.68 -2.64
N TRP A 4 19.60 2.86 -3.95
CA TRP A 4 18.64 3.39 -4.93
C TRP A 4 18.21 2.37 -5.99
N ASP A 5 18.75 1.16 -5.96
CA ASP A 5 18.48 0.16 -6.97
C ASP A 5 17.01 -0.27 -6.92
N VAL A 6 16.40 -0.33 -8.10
CA VAL A 6 15.04 -0.80 -8.29
C VAL A 6 15.12 -2.22 -8.84
N LYS A 7 14.43 -3.13 -8.19
CA LYS A 7 14.30 -4.53 -8.58
C LYS A 7 13.52 -4.64 -9.89
N PRO A 8 14.05 -5.33 -10.91
CA PRO A 8 13.33 -5.62 -12.14
C PRO A 8 12.03 -6.39 -11.90
N ASP A 9 11.01 -6.16 -12.74
CA ASP A 9 9.68 -6.75 -12.61
C ASP A 9 9.68 -8.30 -12.64
N ASP A 10 10.62 -8.91 -13.37
CA ASP A 10 10.77 -10.37 -13.47
C ASP A 10 11.40 -11.01 -12.24
N GLU A 11 12.11 -10.23 -11.43
CA GLU A 11 12.65 -10.68 -10.15
C GLU A 11 11.65 -10.48 -8.99
N ARG A 12 10.60 -9.67 -9.17
CA ARG A 12 9.59 -9.39 -8.13
C ARG A 12 8.62 -10.56 -7.97
N LEU A 13 8.22 -10.80 -6.72
CA LEU A 13 7.06 -11.63 -6.42
C LEU A 13 5.83 -11.01 -7.09
N ARG A 14 4.95 -11.84 -7.65
CA ARG A 14 3.70 -11.37 -8.28
C ARG A 14 2.52 -11.65 -7.36
N TRP A 15 1.83 -10.61 -6.96
CA TRP A 15 0.68 -10.68 -6.06
C TRP A 15 -0.57 -10.18 -6.77
N ALA A 16 -1.70 -10.80 -6.49
CA ALA A 16 -3.00 -10.28 -6.91
C ALA A 16 -3.54 -9.34 -5.83
N LEU A 17 -4.15 -8.24 -6.24
CA LEU A 17 -5.04 -7.47 -5.39
C LEU A 17 -6.41 -8.15 -5.39
N GLU A 18 -6.91 -8.47 -4.21
CA GLU A 18 -8.31 -8.78 -3.97
C GLU A 18 -8.93 -7.55 -3.30
N PRO A 19 -9.65 -6.71 -4.07
CA PRO A 19 -10.10 -5.41 -3.60
C PRO A 19 -10.78 -5.48 -2.25
N LEU A 20 -10.35 -4.61 -1.32
CA LEU A 20 -10.89 -4.51 0.03
C LEU A 20 -10.79 -5.78 0.90
N MET A 21 -10.17 -6.86 0.41
CA MET A 21 -10.00 -8.12 1.14
C MET A 21 -8.54 -8.41 1.48
N GLY A 22 -7.61 -8.07 0.59
CA GLY A 22 -6.17 -8.22 0.85
C GLY A 22 -5.29 -8.17 -0.39
N ILE A 23 -3.98 -8.40 -0.19
CA ILE A 23 -2.97 -8.37 -1.25
C ILE A 23 -2.08 -9.62 -1.17
N GLY A 24 -1.99 -10.36 -2.28
CA GLY A 24 -1.23 -11.61 -2.33
C GLY A 24 -1.63 -12.57 -1.20
N PRO A 25 -0.69 -13.01 -0.34
CA PRO A 25 -0.99 -13.90 0.78
C PRO A 25 -1.70 -13.21 1.95
N LEU A 26 -1.70 -11.88 2.01
CA LEU A 26 -2.27 -11.13 3.12
C LEU A 26 -3.79 -10.97 2.98
N ARG A 27 -4.47 -10.99 4.13
CA ARG A 27 -5.89 -10.68 4.28
C ARG A 27 -6.09 -9.66 5.38
N PHE A 28 -6.90 -8.63 5.12
CA PHE A 28 -7.27 -7.67 6.15
C PHE A 28 -8.00 -8.39 7.29
N GLY A 29 -7.68 -7.99 8.52
CA GLY A 29 -8.14 -8.64 9.75
C GLY A 29 -7.17 -9.67 10.34
N MET A 30 -6.14 -10.10 9.60
CA MET A 30 -5.08 -10.98 10.14
C MET A 30 -4.38 -10.36 11.33
N ASP A 31 -3.99 -11.17 12.31
CA ASP A 31 -3.15 -10.75 13.42
C ASP A 31 -1.65 -10.75 13.05
N PRO A 32 -0.77 -10.15 13.88
CA PRO A 32 0.67 -10.09 13.57
C PRO A 32 1.34 -11.46 13.41
N ALA A 33 0.91 -12.48 14.14
CA ALA A 33 1.47 -13.83 14.03
C ALA A 33 1.04 -14.49 12.71
N GLU A 34 -0.23 -14.32 12.33
CA GLU A 34 -0.72 -14.78 11.02
C GLU A 34 0.01 -14.09 9.86
N VAL A 35 0.24 -12.78 9.95
CA VAL A 35 1.00 -12.02 8.94
C VAL A 35 2.43 -12.57 8.81
N ALA A 36 3.13 -12.75 9.94
CA ALA A 36 4.49 -13.30 9.91
C ALA A 36 4.54 -14.72 9.33
N ASP A 37 3.55 -15.56 9.65
CA ASP A 37 3.44 -16.93 9.14
C ASP A 37 3.24 -16.96 7.62
N VAL A 38 2.27 -16.20 7.09
CA VAL A 38 1.98 -16.21 5.64
C VAL A 38 3.07 -15.52 4.81
N LEU A 39 3.82 -14.59 5.39
CA LEU A 39 4.99 -13.98 4.74
C LEU A 39 6.25 -14.86 4.87
N GLY A 40 6.27 -15.80 5.82
CA GLY A 40 7.46 -16.60 6.13
C GLY A 40 8.64 -15.76 6.64
N GLU A 41 8.37 -14.56 7.17
CA GLU A 41 9.35 -13.60 7.66
C GLU A 41 8.86 -13.03 9.00
N VAL A 42 9.78 -12.80 9.93
CA VAL A 42 9.49 -12.06 11.17
C VAL A 42 9.75 -10.58 10.90
N ALA A 43 8.86 -9.71 11.39
CA ALA A 43 9.04 -8.27 11.27
C ALA A 43 10.42 -7.82 11.79
N ALA A 44 11.14 -7.06 10.96
CA ALA A 44 12.47 -6.56 11.28
C ALA A 44 12.41 -5.48 12.39
N ASP A 45 11.36 -4.67 12.35
CA ASP A 45 11.04 -3.70 13.39
C ASP A 45 9.50 -3.56 13.53
N HIS A 46 9.10 -2.96 14.65
CA HIS A 46 7.75 -2.50 14.86
C HIS A 46 7.76 -1.18 15.62
N SER A 47 6.72 -0.37 15.42
CA SER A 47 6.49 0.83 16.22
C SER A 47 5.00 1.10 16.35
N THR A 48 4.62 1.84 17.37
CA THR A 48 3.25 2.34 17.52
C THR A 48 3.24 3.84 17.30
N SER A 49 2.15 4.32 16.72
CA SER A 49 1.83 5.73 16.67
C SER A 49 0.36 5.93 17.03
N ILE A 50 0.00 7.15 17.36
CA ILE A 50 -1.40 7.55 17.49
C ILE A 50 -1.63 8.61 16.42
N PRO A 51 -1.93 8.19 15.17
CA PRO A 51 -2.39 9.09 14.13
C PRO A 51 -3.66 9.80 14.59
N TRP A 52 -3.79 11.09 14.28
CA TRP A 52 -4.89 12.00 14.66
C TRP A 52 -6.13 11.32 15.27
N GLY A 53 -6.21 11.28 16.61
CA GLY A 53 -7.32 10.62 17.34
C GLY A 53 -6.83 9.77 18.52
N ASP A 54 -7.64 8.78 18.90
CA ASP A 54 -7.39 7.88 20.05
C ASP A 54 -6.97 6.45 19.64
N THR A 55 -6.94 6.13 18.35
CA THR A 55 -6.62 4.78 17.87
C THR A 55 -5.13 4.57 17.73
N VAL A 56 -4.57 3.63 18.49
CA VAL A 56 -3.17 3.21 18.34
C VAL A 56 -3.02 2.42 17.03
N THR A 57 -2.15 2.90 16.17
CA THR A 57 -1.72 2.20 14.96
C THR A 57 -0.36 1.59 15.20
N ARG A 58 -0.32 0.26 15.24
CA ARG A 58 0.95 -0.49 15.20
C ARG A 58 1.36 -0.65 13.75
N GLN A 59 2.63 -0.44 13.45
CA GLN A 59 3.23 -0.75 12.16
C GLN A 59 4.35 -1.76 12.33
N GLU A 60 4.51 -2.63 11.34
CA GLU A 60 5.60 -3.62 11.26
C GLU A 60 6.23 -3.59 9.88
N ARG A 61 7.56 -3.74 9.85
CA ARG A 61 8.32 -3.75 8.60
C ARG A 61 8.88 -5.12 8.28
N PHE A 62 8.57 -5.61 7.08
CA PHE A 62 9.08 -6.86 6.53
C PHE A 62 10.06 -6.52 5.41
N THR A 63 11.34 -6.40 5.78
CA THR A 63 12.39 -5.90 4.88
C THR A 63 12.77 -6.88 3.78
N GLY A 64 12.63 -8.19 4.03
CA GLY A 64 12.89 -9.24 3.04
C GLY A 64 11.85 -9.24 1.91
N VAL A 65 10.59 -9.00 2.26
CA VAL A 65 9.48 -8.88 1.29
C VAL A 65 9.35 -7.47 0.69
N GLY A 66 9.79 -6.43 1.40
CA GLY A 66 9.63 -5.04 0.97
C GLY A 66 8.26 -4.47 1.25
N LEU A 67 7.78 -4.69 2.48
CA LEU A 67 6.44 -4.34 2.91
C LEU A 67 6.48 -3.63 4.27
N THR A 68 5.59 -2.67 4.46
CA THR A 68 5.20 -2.17 5.78
C THR A 68 3.71 -2.44 5.96
N VAL A 69 3.31 -3.00 7.09
CA VAL A 69 1.90 -3.28 7.40
C VAL A 69 1.43 -2.47 8.60
N TYR A 70 0.13 -2.20 8.67
CA TYR A 70 -0.51 -1.40 9.71
C TYR A 70 -1.65 -2.18 10.35
N TYR A 71 -1.70 -2.14 11.67
CA TYR A 71 -2.72 -2.81 12.47
C TYR A 71 -3.60 -1.78 13.18
N ALA A 72 -4.91 -1.94 13.01
CA ALA A 72 -5.91 -1.28 13.83
C ALA A 72 -5.94 -1.92 15.22
N ASP A 73 -6.03 -1.06 16.25
CA ASP A 73 -6.04 -1.46 17.66
C ASP A 73 -4.90 -2.44 18.01
N GLU A 74 -3.76 -2.27 17.34
CA GLU A 74 -2.53 -3.09 17.45
C GLU A 74 -2.61 -4.55 16.99
N VAL A 75 -3.80 -5.08 16.67
CA VAL A 75 -3.98 -6.54 16.47
C VAL A 75 -4.61 -6.93 15.15
N ARG A 76 -5.19 -6.02 14.36
CA ARG A 76 -5.89 -6.39 13.11
C ARG A 76 -5.30 -5.68 11.92
N LEU A 77 -4.78 -6.44 10.96
CA LEU A 77 -4.22 -5.90 9.72
C LEU A 77 -5.28 -5.04 9.00
N ALA A 78 -5.00 -3.74 8.92
CA ALA A 78 -5.90 -2.76 8.34
C ALA A 78 -5.30 -2.06 7.11
N GLY A 79 -3.97 -2.14 6.93
CA GLY A 79 -3.31 -1.58 5.78
C GLY A 79 -1.96 -2.21 5.47
N ALA A 80 -1.50 -2.02 4.24
CA ALA A 80 -0.18 -2.44 3.80
C ALA A 80 0.37 -1.50 2.72
N THR A 81 1.59 -1.04 2.92
CA THR A 81 2.39 -0.29 1.95
C THR A 81 3.41 -1.21 1.31
N VAL A 82 3.53 -1.15 -0.02
CA VAL A 82 4.54 -1.91 -0.78
C VAL A 82 5.67 -1.01 -1.24
N ASP A 83 6.94 -1.30 -0.87
CA ASP A 83 8.11 -0.51 -1.29
C ASP A 83 8.25 -0.54 -2.82
N ALA A 84 8.31 0.64 -3.44
CA ALA A 84 8.37 0.79 -4.89
C ALA A 84 9.63 0.17 -5.50
N ARG A 85 10.73 0.03 -4.75
CA ARG A 85 12.03 -0.43 -5.26
C ARG A 85 12.16 -1.95 -5.22
N PHE A 86 11.67 -2.63 -4.20
CA PHE A 86 11.93 -4.06 -4.03
C PHE A 86 10.73 -4.88 -3.56
N GLY A 87 9.61 -4.24 -3.24
CA GLY A 87 8.37 -4.91 -2.87
C GLY A 87 7.78 -5.76 -4.01
N PRO A 88 6.84 -6.65 -3.69
CA PRO A 88 6.11 -7.44 -4.67
C PRO A 88 5.42 -6.56 -5.72
N GLN A 89 5.32 -7.07 -6.95
CA GLN A 89 4.47 -6.48 -7.97
C GLN A 89 3.02 -6.88 -7.71
N VAL A 90 2.20 -5.93 -7.24
CA VAL A 90 0.75 -6.15 -7.06
C VAL A 90 0.02 -5.83 -8.36
N LEU A 91 -0.87 -6.73 -8.79
CA LEU A 91 -1.67 -6.60 -10.01
C LEU A 91 -3.16 -6.40 -9.70
N SER A 92 -3.82 -5.53 -10.45
CA SER A 92 -5.28 -5.36 -10.47
C SER A 92 -5.75 -5.23 -11.91
N ASP A 93 -6.73 -6.03 -12.32
CA ASP A 93 -7.24 -6.08 -13.70
C ASP A 93 -6.13 -6.22 -14.77
N GLY A 94 -5.08 -6.97 -14.44
CA GLY A 94 -3.90 -7.14 -15.30
C GLY A 94 -2.90 -5.98 -15.29
N THR A 95 -3.21 -4.86 -14.63
CA THR A 95 -2.32 -3.71 -14.47
C THR A 95 -1.42 -3.87 -13.25
N ALA A 96 -0.12 -3.68 -13.45
CA ALA A 96 0.89 -3.62 -12.40
C ALA A 96 0.81 -2.28 -11.65
N LEU A 97 0.76 -2.29 -10.31
CA LEU A 97 0.53 -1.07 -9.49
C LEU A 97 1.77 -0.52 -8.80
N VAL A 98 2.75 -1.37 -8.48
CA VAL A 98 3.96 -1.02 -7.72
C VAL A 98 5.09 -0.67 -8.69
N GLY A 99 5.94 0.31 -8.34
CA GLY A 99 7.15 0.60 -9.10
C GLY A 99 6.91 1.22 -10.49
N ARG A 100 5.73 1.81 -10.72
CA ARG A 100 5.32 2.36 -12.02
C ARG A 100 5.53 3.86 -12.10
N VAL A 101 5.37 4.42 -13.30
CA VAL A 101 5.36 5.87 -13.52
C VAL A 101 4.08 6.46 -12.89
N PRO A 102 4.18 7.44 -11.98
CA PRO A 102 3.01 8.00 -11.30
C PRO A 102 1.91 8.51 -12.23
N SER A 103 2.27 9.26 -13.28
CA SER A 103 1.30 9.82 -14.23
C SER A 103 0.55 8.75 -15.03
N GLU A 104 1.20 7.61 -15.32
CA GLU A 104 0.53 6.48 -16.00
C GLU A 104 -0.49 5.81 -15.07
N MET A 105 -0.17 5.69 -13.78
CA MET A 105 -1.07 5.08 -12.80
C MET A 105 -2.22 5.99 -12.41
N GLU A 106 -1.98 7.30 -12.34
CA GLU A 106 -3.05 8.29 -12.18
C GLU A 106 -4.03 8.22 -13.35
N GLN A 107 -3.54 8.24 -14.59
CA GLN A 107 -4.41 8.11 -15.77
C GLN A 107 -5.16 6.79 -15.76
N TRP A 108 -4.51 5.68 -15.40
CA TRP A 108 -5.18 4.38 -15.30
C TRP A 108 -6.30 4.37 -14.25
N LEU A 109 -6.13 5.03 -13.11
CA LEU A 109 -7.18 5.16 -12.09
C LEU A 109 -8.36 6.02 -12.59
N ILE A 110 -8.08 7.08 -13.35
CA ILE A 110 -9.10 7.92 -13.98
C ILE A 110 -9.90 7.09 -15.00
N ASP A 111 -9.21 6.46 -15.96
CA ASP A 111 -9.83 5.64 -17.02
C ASP A 111 -10.67 4.51 -16.41
N ARG A 112 -10.16 3.89 -15.34
CA ARG A 112 -10.87 2.85 -14.59
C ARG A 112 -12.19 3.38 -14.01
N ALA A 113 -12.13 4.54 -13.34
CA ALA A 113 -13.29 5.12 -12.68
C ALA A 113 -14.37 5.53 -13.71
N GLU A 114 -13.96 6.00 -14.89
CA GLU A 114 -14.84 6.40 -15.99
C GLU A 114 -15.66 5.25 -16.61
N VAL A 115 -15.33 3.99 -16.35
CA VAL A 115 -16.05 2.83 -16.90
C VAL A 115 -16.83 2.04 -15.84
N ARG A 116 -16.89 2.53 -14.59
CA ARG A 116 -17.50 1.84 -13.45
C ARG A 116 -18.51 2.73 -12.76
N GLU A 117 -19.80 2.42 -12.92
CA GLU A 117 -20.85 3.03 -12.09
C GLU A 117 -20.64 2.65 -10.62
N PRO A 118 -20.81 3.58 -9.65
CA PRO A 118 -21.40 4.92 -9.79
C PRO A 118 -20.41 6.09 -10.05
N TYR A 119 -19.22 5.86 -10.63
CA TYR A 119 -18.19 6.88 -10.91
C TYR A 119 -17.64 7.60 -9.65
N THR A 120 -17.92 7.06 -8.46
CA THR A 120 -17.48 7.65 -7.19
C THR A 120 -16.27 6.94 -6.59
N GLU A 121 -15.63 6.03 -7.33
CA GLU A 121 -14.50 5.29 -6.77
C GLU A 121 -13.23 6.13 -6.67
N LEU A 122 -13.01 7.10 -7.57
CA LEU A 122 -11.82 7.95 -7.60
C LEU A 122 -11.93 9.07 -6.54
N PHE A 123 -10.89 9.22 -5.74
CA PHE A 123 -10.72 10.35 -4.84
C PHE A 123 -9.28 10.82 -4.84
N PHE A 124 -9.03 12.01 -4.29
CA PHE A 124 -7.69 12.55 -4.12
C PHE A 124 -7.45 12.88 -2.65
N MET A 125 -6.27 12.47 -2.17
CA MET A 125 -5.79 12.82 -0.85
C MET A 125 -5.37 14.30 -0.79
N PRO A 126 -5.22 14.91 0.41
CA PRO A 126 -4.73 16.28 0.53
C PRO A 126 -3.38 16.56 -0.16
N GLY A 127 -2.55 15.52 -0.31
CA GLY A 127 -1.28 15.56 -1.05
C GLY A 127 -1.40 15.46 -2.58
N ALA A 128 -2.63 15.44 -3.10
CA ALA A 128 -2.97 15.15 -4.50
C ALA A 128 -2.62 13.72 -4.96
N ASP A 129 -2.41 12.79 -4.05
CA ASP A 129 -2.29 11.36 -4.38
C ASP A 129 -3.67 10.80 -4.79
N PRO A 130 -3.80 10.17 -5.98
CA PRO A 130 -5.05 9.57 -6.41
C PRO A 130 -5.32 8.26 -5.67
N GLY A 131 -6.57 8.00 -5.33
CA GLY A 131 -7.03 6.79 -4.66
C GLY A 131 -8.27 6.18 -5.31
N SER A 132 -8.50 4.89 -5.05
CA SER A 132 -9.72 4.19 -5.45
C SER A 132 -10.39 3.53 -4.26
N GLN A 133 -11.62 3.94 -3.95
CA GLN A 133 -12.44 3.34 -2.90
C GLN A 133 -12.77 1.88 -3.23
N SER A 134 -13.04 1.58 -4.51
CA SER A 134 -13.42 0.22 -4.91
C SER A 134 -12.25 -0.76 -4.82
N LEU A 135 -11.03 -0.29 -5.05
CA LEU A 135 -9.80 -1.08 -4.92
C LEU A 135 -9.28 -1.11 -3.48
N GLY A 136 -9.66 -0.14 -2.64
CA GLY A 136 -9.10 0.02 -1.30
C GLY A 136 -7.65 0.47 -1.34
N LEU A 137 -7.30 1.46 -2.17
CA LEU A 137 -5.92 1.94 -2.25
C LEU A 137 -5.78 3.46 -2.40
N VAL A 138 -4.64 3.97 -1.96
CA VAL A 138 -4.09 5.28 -2.30
C VAL A 138 -2.77 5.06 -3.06
N MET A 139 -2.61 5.73 -4.19
CA MET A 139 -1.42 5.64 -5.03
C MET A 139 -0.41 6.72 -4.66
N CYS A 140 0.50 6.40 -3.73
CA CYS A 140 1.55 7.33 -3.34
C CYS A 140 2.79 7.23 -4.24
N GLY A 141 3.65 8.25 -4.18
CA GLY A 141 4.99 8.22 -4.75
C GLY A 141 6.06 7.75 -3.75
N GLN A 142 7.17 7.23 -4.28
CA GLN A 142 8.42 7.00 -3.57
C GLN A 142 9.59 7.34 -4.48
N ARG A 143 10.54 8.12 -3.96
CA ARG A 143 11.77 8.45 -4.68
C ARG A 143 12.75 7.27 -4.69
N ALA A 144 13.33 7.00 -5.86
CA ALA A 144 14.39 6.03 -6.06
C ALA A 144 15.51 6.69 -6.89
N GLY A 145 16.47 7.33 -6.21
CA GLY A 145 17.50 8.11 -6.88
C GLY A 145 16.91 9.33 -7.59
N ASP A 146 17.02 9.36 -8.92
CA ASP A 146 16.55 10.47 -9.77
C ASP A 146 15.14 10.25 -10.34
N VAL A 147 14.48 9.14 -10.01
CA VAL A 147 13.12 8.84 -10.44
C VAL A 147 12.15 8.78 -9.25
N VAL A 148 10.87 9.00 -9.53
CA VAL A 148 9.75 8.75 -8.60
C VAL A 148 8.93 7.60 -9.16
N LEU A 149 8.64 6.63 -8.31
CA LEU A 149 7.88 5.43 -8.67
C LEU A 149 6.66 5.28 -7.76
N THR A 150 5.64 4.58 -8.24
CA THR A 150 4.45 4.31 -7.44
C THR A 150 4.72 3.35 -6.28
N ARG A 151 4.19 3.72 -5.12
CA ARG A 151 4.23 3.00 -3.84
C ARG A 151 2.79 2.93 -3.30
N PRO A 152 1.96 1.99 -3.80
CA PRO A 152 0.58 1.93 -3.37
C PRO A 152 0.46 1.57 -1.88
N VAL A 153 -0.52 2.20 -1.25
CA VAL A 153 -0.97 1.92 0.12
C VAL A 153 -2.34 1.26 0.00
N PHE A 154 -2.44 -0.01 0.39
CA PHE A 154 -3.67 -0.78 0.38
C PHE A 154 -4.31 -0.75 1.76
N LEU A 155 -5.63 -0.61 1.82
CA LEU A 155 -6.38 -0.38 3.04
C LEU A 155 -7.64 -1.24 3.09
N SER A 156 -8.02 -1.62 4.31
CA SER A 156 -9.30 -2.26 4.59
C SER A 156 -10.47 -1.29 4.31
N PRO A 157 -11.71 -1.80 4.15
CA PRO A 157 -12.90 -0.96 3.97
C PRO A 157 -13.06 0.08 5.08
N GLU A 158 -12.66 -0.24 6.30
CA GLU A 158 -12.84 0.62 7.48
C GLU A 158 -11.85 1.79 7.51
N TRP A 159 -10.74 1.69 6.77
CA TRP A 159 -9.64 2.65 6.81
C TRP A 159 -9.53 3.50 5.55
N ILE A 160 -9.99 3.01 4.40
CA ILE A 160 -9.82 3.73 3.12
C ILE A 160 -10.48 5.12 3.12
N ASP A 161 -11.64 5.27 3.77
CA ASP A 161 -12.38 6.54 3.83
C ASP A 161 -11.70 7.62 4.70
N ASP A 162 -10.74 7.23 5.54
CA ASP A 162 -10.05 8.13 6.46
C ASP A 162 -8.53 7.87 6.52
N ALA A 163 -7.96 7.45 5.38
CA ALA A 163 -6.57 7.03 5.29
C ALA A 163 -5.59 8.04 5.92
N TYR A 164 -5.83 9.34 5.68
CA TYR A 164 -4.95 10.43 6.11
C TYR A 164 -4.78 10.49 7.63
N HIS A 165 -5.85 10.26 8.39
CA HIS A 165 -5.83 10.30 9.85
C HIS A 165 -5.54 8.95 10.47
N ARG A 166 -5.63 7.84 9.72
CA ARG A 166 -5.36 6.48 10.20
C ARG A 166 -3.90 6.05 10.08
N LEU A 167 -3.16 6.64 9.15
CA LEU A 167 -1.75 6.31 8.94
C LEU A 167 -0.80 7.36 9.54
N PRO A 168 0.41 6.96 9.95
CA PRO A 168 1.42 7.91 10.38
C PRO A 168 1.75 8.91 9.28
N ALA A 169 2.04 10.17 9.66
CA ALA A 169 2.38 11.21 8.69
C ALA A 169 3.60 10.86 7.81
N SER A 170 4.51 10.00 8.28
CA SER A 170 5.65 9.50 7.49
C SER A 170 5.23 8.75 6.24
N GLU A 171 4.05 8.14 6.23
CA GLU A 171 3.51 7.48 5.03
C GLU A 171 3.22 8.46 3.91
N TRP A 172 3.02 9.73 4.20
CA TRP A 172 2.73 10.76 3.20
C TRP A 172 3.97 11.58 2.81
N ALA A 173 5.09 11.38 3.52
CA ALA A 173 6.31 12.18 3.40
C ALA A 173 7.49 11.41 2.78
N THR A 174 7.23 10.57 1.77
CA THR A 174 8.21 9.61 1.20
C THR A 174 8.91 10.07 -0.08
N PHE A 175 8.85 11.37 -0.40
CA PHE A 175 9.47 12.01 -1.57
C PHE A 175 10.94 12.39 -1.36
#